data_AF-A0A933P1T2-F1
#
_entry.id   AF-A0A933P1T2-F1
#
_cell.length_a   1.000
_cell.length_b   1.000
_cell.length_c   1.000
_cell.angle_alpha   90.00
_cell.angle_beta   90.00
_cell.angle_gamma   90.00
#
_symmetry.space_group_name_H-M   'P 1'
#
loop_
_entity.id
_entity.type
_entity.pdbx_description
1 polymer ?
#
loop_
_entity_poly.entity_id
_entity_poly.type
_entity_poly.pdbx_seq_one_letter_code
_entity_poly.pdbx_strand_id
1 'polypeptide(L)' 'IDKNKCDHCKTCATHCPAKCIEIGETQKIDYKKCIRCFCCSELCPRDAIEVKKGNLLFVFDIAEAVLRRLKI' A
#
# COMPACT_ATOMS: atom_id res chain seq x y z
N ILE A 1 4.87 3.56 2.21
CA ILE A 1 5.38 4.57 1.27
C ILE A 1 6.87 4.28 1.11
N ASP A 2 7.28 3.86 -0.07
CA ASP A 2 8.68 3.64 -0.43
C ASP A 2 9.36 5.00 -0.54
N LYS A 3 10.38 5.21 0.30
CA LYS A 3 11.13 6.47 0.36
C LYS A 3 12.01 6.70 -0.87
N ASN A 4 12.38 5.64 -1.59
CA ASN A 4 13.21 5.74 -2.79
C ASN A 4 12.39 6.13 -4.02
N LYS A 5 11.08 5.85 -4.01
CA LYS A 5 10.16 6.19 -5.11
C LYS A 5 9.39 7.48 -4.87
N CYS A 6 9.10 7.84 -3.61
CA CYS A 6 8.28 9.00 -3.29
C CYS A 6 9.02 10.32 -3.55
N ASP A 7 8.46 11.15 -4.43
CA ASP A 7 8.98 12.48 -4.78
C ASP A 7 8.26 13.63 -4.04
N HIS A 8 7.48 13.32 -3.00
CA HIS A 8 6.74 14.30 -2.20
C HIS A 8 5.72 15.14 -2.99
N CYS A 9 5.18 14.64 -4.10
CA CYS A 9 4.14 15.34 -4.89
C CYS A 9 2.81 15.58 -4.15
N LYS A 10 2.60 14.93 -3.00
CA LYS A 10 1.41 15.07 -2.12
C LYS A 10 0.07 14.61 -2.71
N THR A 11 0.01 14.06 -3.93
CA THR A 11 -1.23 13.56 -4.55
C THR A 11 -2.04 12.65 -3.63
N CYS A 12 -1.39 11.70 -2.96
CA CYS A 12 -2.02 10.77 -2.03
C CYS A 12 -2.62 11.48 -0.80
N ALA A 13 -1.95 12.49 -0.26
CA ALA A 13 -2.44 13.25 0.89
C ALA A 13 -3.62 14.15 0.52
N THR A 14 -3.56 14.80 -0.65
CA THR A 14 -4.65 15.65 -1.16
C THR A 14 -5.94 14.87 -1.39
N HIS A 15 -5.86 13.64 -1.89
CA HIS A 15 -7.03 12.84 -2.25
C HIS A 15 -7.45 11.85 -1.15
N CYS A 16 -6.81 11.84 0.01
CA CYS A 16 -7.18 10.93 1.09
C CYS A 16 -8.50 11.38 1.73
N PRO A 17 -9.62 10.64 1.58
CA PRO A 17 -10.91 11.05 2.16
C PRO A 17 -10.87 11.07 3.70
N ALA A 18 -10.08 10.19 4.30
CA ALA A 18 -9.87 10.12 5.74
C ALA A 18 -8.86 11.16 6.28
N LYS A 19 -8.22 11.95 5.40
CA LYS A 19 -7.19 12.94 5.75
C LYS A 19 -6.13 12.39 6.73
N CYS A 20 -5.67 11.17 6.46
CA CYS A 20 -4.81 10.41 7.36
C CYS A 20 -3.36 10.28 6.89
N ILE A 21 -2.95 11.01 5.84
CA ILE A 21 -1.62 10.92 5.24
C ILE A 21 -0.86 12.23 5.46
N GLU A 22 0.34 12.14 6.00
CA GLU A 22 1.28 13.23 6.18
C GLU A 22 2.44 13.07 5.19
N ILE A 23 2.75 14.13 4.44
CA ILE A 23 3.88 14.20 3.49
C ILE A 23 4.67 15.48 3.79
N GLY A 24 5.83 15.32 4.43
CA GLY A 24 6.76 16.39 4.77
C GLY A 24 8.12 15.81 5.10
N GLU A 25 8.65 16.11 6.29
CA GLU A 25 9.86 15.47 6.82
C GLU A 25 9.72 13.95 6.91
N THR A 26 8.51 13.47 7.17
CA THR A 26 8.17 12.05 7.13
C THR A 26 6.95 11.79 6.26
N GLN A 27 6.88 10.58 5.71
CA GLN A 27 5.77 10.10 4.91
C GLN A 27 5.04 9.04 5.75
N LYS A 28 3.94 9.43 6.39
CA LYS A 28 3.23 8.59 7.36
C LYS A 28 1.75 8.49 7.02
N ILE A 29 1.18 7.32 7.31
CA ILE A 29 -0.26 7.06 7.22
C ILE A 29 -0.74 6.69 8.63
N ASP A 30 -1.72 7.41 9.15
CA ASP A 30 -2.42 7.05 10.37
C ASP A 30 -3.40 5.91 10.07
N TYR A 31 -2.94 4.68 10.28
CA TYR A 31 -3.73 3.48 10.04
C TYR A 31 -4.94 3.33 10.97
N LYS A 32 -5.02 4.08 12.07
CA LYS A 32 -6.25 4.08 12.91
C LYS A 32 -7.39 4.85 12.25
N LYS A 33 -7.06 5.85 11.42
CA LYS A 33 -8.03 6.65 10.65
C LYS A 33 -8.23 6.13 9.23
N CYS A 34 -7.27 5.38 8.71
CA CYS A 34 -7.33 4.84 7.35
C CYS A 34 -8.50 3.86 7.17
N ILE A 35 -9.43 4.23 6.29
CA ILE A 35 -10.60 3.40 5.92
C ILE A 35 -10.28 2.32 4.87
N ARG A 36 -9.00 2.15 4.48
CA ARG A 36 -8.55 1.15 3.50
C ARG A 36 -9.25 1.26 2.14
N CYS A 37 -9.43 2.48 1.65
CA CYS A 37 -10.04 2.75 0.33
C CYS A 37 -9.09 2.55 -0.87
N PHE A 38 -7.78 2.42 -0.63
CA PHE A 38 -6.74 2.22 -1.65
C PHE A 38 -6.54 3.36 -2.68
N CYS A 39 -7.27 4.48 -2.59
CA CYS A 39 -7.06 5.61 -3.49
C CYS A 39 -5.62 6.15 -3.49
N CYS A 40 -4.91 6.06 -2.36
CA CYS A 40 -3.53 6.51 -2.28
C CYS A 40 -2.56 5.66 -3.13
N SER A 41 -2.76 4.34 -3.21
CA SER A 41 -1.96 3.47 -4.08
C SER A 41 -2.29 3.67 -5.55
N GLU A 42 -3.57 3.80 -5.87
CA GLU A 42 -4.02 3.99 -7.26
C GLU A 42 -3.58 5.32 -7.87
N LEU A 43 -3.61 6.39 -7.08
CA LEU A 43 -3.28 7.74 -7.55
C LEU A 43 -1.80 8.08 -7.46
N CYS A 44 -0.95 7.19 -6.92
CA CYS A 44 0.47 7.51 -6.76
C CYS A 44 1.20 7.44 -8.11
N PRO A 45 1.66 8.57 -8.69
CA PRO A 45 2.31 8.54 -10.01
C PRO A 45 3.68 7.86 -10.02
N ARG A 46 4.24 7.60 -8.82
CA ARG A 46 5.54 6.94 -8.64
C ARG A 46 5.42 5.50 -8.20
N ASP A 47 4.20 4.99 -8.05
CA ASP A 47 3.95 3.65 -7.52
C ASP A 47 4.71 3.41 -6.20
N ALA A 48 4.70 4.44 -5.34
CA ALA A 48 5.45 4.45 -4.08
C ALA A 48 4.63 3.90 -2.90
N ILE A 49 3.38 3.48 -3.11
CA ILE A 49 2.48 3.05 -2.03
C ILE A 49 2.07 1.60 -2.26
N GLU A 50 2.69 0.69 -1.52
CA GLU A 50 2.31 -0.72 -1.49
C GLU A 50 1.20 -1.01 -0.49
N VAL A 51 0.26 -1.87 -0.90
CA VAL A 51 -0.75 -2.47 -0.04
C VAL A 51 -0.25 -3.84 0.41
N LYS A 52 -0.07 -4.02 1.72
CA LYS A 52 0.30 -5.33 2.27
C LYS A 52 -0.92 -6.24 2.34
N LYS A 53 -0.82 -7.41 1.71
CA LYS A 53 -1.79 -8.50 1.91
C LYS A 53 -1.78 -8.95 3.37
N GLY A 54 -2.93 -9.37 3.86
CA GLY A 54 -3.02 -10.00 5.18
C GLY A 54 -2.30 -11.36 5.19
N ASN A 55 -1.82 -11.78 6.35
CA ASN A 55 -1.05 -13.03 6.52
C ASN A 55 -1.78 -14.25 5.95
N LEU A 56 -3.11 -14.31 6.09
CA LEU A 56 -3.92 -15.42 5.57
C LEU A 56 -3.84 -15.52 4.04
N LEU A 57 -4.07 -14.41 3.33
CA LEU A 57 -3.94 -14.34 1.88
C LEU A 57 -2.51 -14.64 1.42
N PHE A 58 -1.51 -14.17 2.17
CA PHE A 58 -0.12 -14.50 1.89
C PHE A 58 0.17 -16.01 2.01
N VAL A 59 -0.37 -16.67 3.05
CA VAL A 59 -0.24 -18.13 3.21
C VAL A 59 -0.93 -18.86 2.06
N PHE A 60 -2.12 -18.42 1.62
CA PHE A 60 -2.79 -18.99 0.45
C PHE A 60 -1.96 -18.83 -0.83
N ASP A 61 -1.40 -17.64 -1.09
CA ASP A 61 -0.54 -17.40 -2.25
C ASP A 61 0.66 -18.36 -2.25
N ILE A 62 1.28 -18.58 -1.07
CA ILE A 62 2.40 -19.52 -0.90
C ILE A 62 1.94 -20.96 -1.12
N ALA A 63 0.81 -21.36 -0.55
CA ALA A 63 0.25 -22.69 -0.71
C ALA A 63 -0.04 -22.98 -2.19
N GLU A 64 -0.70 -22.07 -2.90
CA GLU A 64 -0.91 -22.19 -4.35
C GLU A 64 0.40 -22.27 -5.14
N ALA A 65 1.40 -21.44 -4.80
CA ALA A 65 2.70 -21.49 -5.46
C ALA A 65 3.42 -22.84 -5.24
N VAL A 66 3.29 -23.43 -4.05
CA VAL A 66 3.82 -24.77 -3.73
C VAL A 66 3.06 -25.85 -4.50
N LEU A 67 1.72 -25.82 -4.50
CA LEU A 67 0.89 -26.79 -5.23
C LEU A 67 1.17 -26.76 -6.74
N ARG A 68 1.28 -25.57 -7.34
CA ARG A 68 1.67 -25.41 -8.76
C ARG A 68 3.04 -26.01 -9.06
N ARG A 69 4.01 -25.88 -8.15
CA ARG A 69 5.34 -26.51 -8.30
C ARG A 69 5.30 -28.03 -8.18
N LEU A 70 4.39 -28.56 -7.36
CA LEU A 70 4.19 -30.00 -7.18
C LEU A 70 3.30 -30.61 -8.28
N LYS A 71 2.78 -29.81 -9.22
CA LYS A 71 1.85 -30.22 -10.30
C LYS A 71 0.60 -30.94 -9.76
N ILE A 72 0.13 -30.56 -8.58
CA ILE A 72 -1.14 -30.99 -8.00
C ILE A 72 -2.23 -30.03 -8.48
#